data_AF-A0AAN8XUV9-F1
#
_entry.id   AF-A0AAN8XUV9-F1
#
_cell.length_a   1.000
_cell.length_b   1.000
_cell.length_c   1.000
_cell.angle_alpha   90.00
_cell.angle_beta   90.00
_cell.angle_gamma   90.00
#
_symmetry.space_group_name_H-M   'P 1'
#
loop_
_entity.id
_entity.type
_entity.pdbx_description
1 polymer ?
#
loop_
_entity_poly.entity_id
_entity_poly.type
_entity_poly.pdbx_seq_one_letter_code
_entity_poly.pdbx_strand_id
1 'polypeptide(L)'
;MKKMTEVETLLTGAGSIVENKEQYIKTVCHLRDHQPLDSVGRKHRFDSQTTPMCYAMHSLVMLEVNTHTTRDAASFAHQLLLLQKLQGLETMELYLEILRCSFIGLSCPEYQSYQELKWVGFTFIKVPVILQTIHSTVAGESATGESEDLLTAIKQLAQLTNLLDKADMQINCNCLEYLLNELCSKTNLLLERDAQAIIATRLQESNVLANIQKSDTQGAHPGNPNLILRAQPPVTSILKTLSNKNQESVLPVMSLLISGKSRDLLLAAAAASGSLHIFAQKFVKFNELSMDPQPGETNKMAHNRAQMFDISFLLLCHIAQIYGIDVVVSEKCETFVEQWMRENMPELGRVKAPLISTITDPNSVEEFIRQVNNPDIENKYK
;
A
#
# COMPACT_ATOMS: atom_id res chain seq x y z
N MET A 1 23.76 -11.16 -33.10
CA MET A 1 24.21 -10.44 -34.32
C MET A 1 23.22 -9.40 -34.83
N LYS A 2 21.94 -9.73 -35.16
CA LYS A 2 21.00 -8.73 -35.72
C LYS A 2 20.78 -7.45 -34.88
N LYS A 3 20.73 -7.55 -33.54
CA LYS A 3 20.59 -6.38 -32.64
C LYS A 3 21.90 -5.61 -32.40
N MET A 4 23.04 -6.18 -32.80
CA MET A 4 24.36 -5.54 -32.68
C MET A 4 24.53 -4.47 -33.77
N THR A 5 24.09 -4.82 -34.98
CA THR A 5 24.01 -3.89 -36.11
C THR A 5 23.05 -2.73 -35.81
N GLU A 6 21.97 -2.99 -35.07
CA GLU A 6 20.96 -1.99 -34.70
C GLU A 6 21.52 -0.94 -33.70
N VAL A 7 22.29 -1.38 -32.70
CA VAL A 7 23.00 -0.50 -31.77
C VAL A 7 24.12 0.29 -32.47
N GLU A 8 24.84 -0.34 -33.40
CA GLU A 8 25.86 0.33 -34.22
C GLU A 8 25.25 1.41 -35.11
N THR A 9 24.06 1.17 -35.68
CA THR A 9 23.34 2.11 -36.54
C THR A 9 22.80 3.32 -35.76
N LEU A 10 22.34 3.10 -34.53
CA LEU A 10 21.88 4.17 -33.63
C LEU A 10 23.05 5.05 -33.14
N LEU A 11 24.23 4.45 -32.94
CA LEU A 11 25.43 5.18 -32.51
C LEU A 11 26.13 5.94 -33.64
N THR A 12 25.99 5.53 -34.91
CA THR A 12 26.50 6.29 -36.06
C THR A 12 25.58 7.44 -36.48
N GLY A 13 24.29 7.37 -36.15
CA GLY A 13 23.32 8.45 -36.41
C GLY A 13 23.42 9.64 -35.45
N ALA A 14 23.96 9.45 -34.25
CA ALA A 14 24.24 10.51 -33.29
C ALA A 14 25.63 11.10 -33.61
N GLY A 15 25.69 12.24 -34.30
CA GLY A 15 26.91 12.88 -34.80
C GLY A 15 27.92 13.38 -33.75
N SER A 16 28.05 12.75 -32.59
CA SER A 16 29.10 13.00 -31.61
C SER A 16 30.09 11.83 -31.58
N ILE A 17 31.39 12.16 -31.63
CA ILE A 17 32.47 11.19 -31.41
C ILE A 17 32.37 10.77 -29.94
N VAL A 18 31.82 9.58 -29.69
CA VAL A 18 31.87 8.98 -28.35
C VAL A 18 33.30 8.52 -28.11
N GLU A 19 34.09 9.33 -27.40
CA GLU A 19 35.40 8.91 -26.91
C GLU A 19 35.24 7.61 -26.10
N ASN A 20 36.13 6.65 -26.33
CA ASN A 20 36.12 5.31 -25.73
C ASN A 20 34.95 4.40 -26.14
N LYS A 21 34.32 4.61 -27.32
CA LYS A 21 33.28 3.73 -27.88
C LYS A 21 33.61 2.23 -27.81
N GLU A 22 34.82 1.84 -28.21
CA GLU A 22 35.26 0.44 -28.15
C GLU A 22 35.41 -0.09 -26.72
N GLN A 23 35.86 0.76 -25.79
CA GLN A 23 35.95 0.42 -24.36
C GLN A 23 34.56 0.17 -23.79
N TYR A 24 33.58 1.05 -24.07
CA TYR A 24 32.21 0.88 -23.60
C TYR A 24 31.53 -0.34 -24.20
N ILE A 25 31.73 -0.60 -25.50
CA ILE A 25 31.22 -1.81 -26.15
C ILE A 25 31.85 -3.06 -25.51
N LYS A 26 33.16 -3.06 -25.26
CA LYS A 26 33.85 -4.14 -24.53
C LYS A 26 33.31 -4.31 -23.11
N THR A 27 33.10 -3.23 -22.36
CA THR A 27 32.56 -3.26 -21.00
C THR A 27 31.13 -3.80 -20.97
N VAL A 28 30.27 -3.38 -21.90
CA VAL A 28 28.89 -3.88 -22.03
C VAL A 28 28.88 -5.35 -22.46
N CYS A 29 29.80 -5.80 -23.32
CA CYS A 29 29.97 -7.21 -23.63
C CYS A 29 30.48 -8.00 -22.42
N HIS A 30 31.47 -7.48 -21.69
CA HIS A 30 31.95 -8.10 -20.45
C HIS A 30 30.87 -8.20 -19.36
N LEU A 31 30.02 -7.18 -19.22
CA LEU A 31 28.88 -7.18 -18.30
C LEU A 31 27.72 -8.09 -18.77
N ARG A 32 27.67 -8.44 -20.06
CA ARG A 32 26.71 -9.39 -20.62
C ARG A 32 27.19 -10.84 -20.47
N ASP A 33 28.49 -11.04 -20.62
CA ASP A 33 29.16 -12.34 -20.49
C ASP A 33 29.35 -12.73 -19.02
N HIS A 34 29.47 -11.74 -18.12
CA HIS A 34 29.17 -11.94 -16.70
C HIS A 34 27.66 -11.93 -16.51
N GLN A 35 27.02 -13.09 -16.44
CA GLN A 35 25.78 -13.18 -15.68
C GLN A 35 26.16 -12.97 -14.20
N PRO A 36 25.78 -11.87 -13.54
CA PRO A 36 26.10 -11.67 -12.13
C PRO A 36 25.51 -12.78 -11.23
N LEU A 37 24.53 -13.51 -11.76
CA LEU A 37 23.85 -14.63 -11.15
C LEU A 37 24.57 -15.97 -11.31
N ASP A 38 25.45 -16.15 -12.31
CA ASP A 38 26.20 -17.41 -12.49
C ASP A 38 27.32 -17.56 -11.43
N SER A 39 27.80 -16.44 -10.89
CA SER A 39 28.74 -16.41 -9.75
C SER A 39 28.09 -16.75 -8.40
N VAL A 40 26.76 -16.86 -8.32
CA VAL A 40 26.07 -17.51 -7.18
C VAL A 40 26.14 -19.02 -7.41
N GLY A 41 27.35 -19.56 -7.23
CA GLY A 41 27.67 -20.96 -7.43
C GLY A 41 26.73 -21.88 -6.64
N ARG A 42 26.13 -22.84 -7.34
CA ARG A 42 24.97 -23.66 -6.94
C ARG A 42 23.74 -22.79 -6.66
N LYS A 43 22.72 -22.87 -7.52
CA LYS A 43 21.38 -22.34 -7.23
C LYS A 43 20.99 -22.83 -5.83
N HIS A 44 21.00 -21.94 -4.84
CA HIS A 44 20.47 -22.23 -3.52
C HIS A 44 18.96 -22.38 -3.72
N ARG A 45 18.53 -23.61 -3.99
CA ARG A 45 17.12 -23.94 -4.08
C ARG A 45 16.59 -23.91 -2.66
N PHE A 46 15.55 -23.11 -2.42
CA PHE A 46 14.78 -23.25 -1.19
C PHE A 46 14.34 -24.69 -1.04
N ASP A 47 14.53 -25.24 0.16
CA ASP A 47 14.11 -26.58 0.50
C ASP A 47 13.32 -26.52 1.80
N SER A 48 12.02 -26.76 1.67
CA SER A 48 11.06 -26.75 2.78
C SER A 48 11.33 -27.84 3.82
N GLN A 49 12.13 -28.85 3.51
CA GLN A 49 12.53 -29.89 4.46
C GLN A 49 13.64 -29.44 5.41
N THR A 50 14.52 -28.53 4.94
CA THR A 50 15.66 -28.04 5.71
C THR A 50 15.41 -26.67 6.33
N THR A 51 14.63 -25.83 5.66
CA THR A 51 14.24 -24.50 6.17
C THR A 51 12.72 -24.38 6.19
N PRO A 52 12.09 -24.14 7.35
CA PRO A 52 10.63 -24.21 7.47
C PRO A 52 9.91 -23.08 6.71
N MET A 53 10.60 -21.97 6.39
CA MET A 53 10.06 -20.77 5.77
C MET A 53 11.06 -20.09 4.85
N CYS A 54 10.58 -19.47 3.77
CA CYS A 54 11.42 -18.66 2.90
C CYS A 54 11.56 -17.24 3.48
N TYR A 55 12.57 -16.99 4.31
CA TYR A 55 12.74 -15.70 5.00
C TYR A 55 12.75 -14.48 4.07
N ALA A 56 13.35 -14.60 2.89
CA ALA A 56 13.37 -13.54 1.89
C ALA A 56 11.95 -13.17 1.42
N MET A 57 11.08 -14.17 1.24
CA MET A 57 9.68 -13.97 0.88
C MET A 57 8.93 -13.24 2.00
N HIS A 58 9.13 -13.67 3.25
CA HIS A 58 8.49 -13.08 4.42
C HIS A 58 8.92 -11.63 4.63
N SER A 59 10.22 -11.35 4.49
CA SER A 59 10.73 -9.97 4.57
C SER A 59 10.16 -9.08 3.46
N LEU A 60 10.06 -9.61 2.24
CA LEU A 60 9.51 -8.86 1.11
C LEU A 60 8.01 -8.57 1.29
N VAL A 61 7.22 -9.56 1.73
CA VAL A 61 5.79 -9.37 2.05
C VAL A 61 5.61 -8.39 3.21
N MET A 62 6.41 -8.51 4.27
CA MET A 62 6.35 -7.59 5.42
C MET A 62 6.66 -6.15 5.00
N LEU A 63 7.66 -5.95 4.14
CA LEU A 63 7.99 -4.64 3.57
C LEU A 63 6.84 -4.11 2.73
N GLU A 64 6.24 -4.96 1.87
CA GLU A 64 5.10 -4.57 1.05
C GLU A 64 3.92 -4.08 1.90
N VAL A 65 3.55 -4.81 2.95
CA VAL A 65 2.41 -4.45 3.81
C VAL A 65 2.69 -3.18 4.60
N ASN A 66 3.89 -3.05 5.17
CA ASN A 66 4.20 -1.95 6.10
C ASN A 66 4.56 -0.65 5.40
N THR A 67 5.36 -0.72 4.32
CA THR A 67 5.92 0.47 3.66
C THR A 67 5.36 0.73 2.28
N HIS A 68 4.89 -0.29 1.56
CA HIS A 68 4.40 -0.14 0.18
C HIS A 68 2.92 -0.52 0.03
N THR A 69 2.11 -0.22 1.04
CA THR A 69 0.70 -0.63 1.11
C THR A 69 -0.11 -0.22 -0.12
N THR A 70 0.24 0.90 -0.76
CA THR A 70 -0.45 1.49 -1.92
C THR A 70 0.11 1.08 -3.28
N ARG A 71 1.22 0.33 -3.32
CA ARG A 71 1.78 -0.18 -4.57
C ARG A 71 0.77 -1.09 -5.27
N ASP A 72 0.72 -1.04 -6.59
CA ASP A 72 -0.14 -1.90 -7.38
C ASP A 72 0.18 -3.39 -7.19
N ALA A 73 -0.86 -4.23 -7.20
CA ALA A 73 -0.75 -5.67 -6.97
C ALA A 73 0.08 -6.37 -8.05
N ALA A 74 -0.01 -5.94 -9.32
CA ALA A 74 0.77 -6.53 -10.39
C ALA A 74 2.25 -6.23 -10.23
N SER A 75 2.62 -5.01 -9.85
CA SER A 75 4.03 -4.65 -9.59
C SER A 75 4.65 -5.55 -8.52
N PHE A 76 3.91 -5.83 -7.45
CA PHE A 76 4.36 -6.74 -6.39
C PHE A 76 4.41 -8.21 -6.85
N ALA A 77 3.42 -8.67 -7.62
CA ALA A 77 3.41 -10.01 -8.22
C ALA A 77 4.68 -10.28 -9.07
N HIS A 78 5.15 -9.29 -9.85
CA HIS A 78 6.38 -9.43 -10.62
C HIS A 78 7.64 -9.53 -9.73
N GLN A 79 7.68 -8.81 -8.60
CA GLN A 79 8.77 -8.94 -7.62
C GLN A 79 8.79 -10.32 -6.98
N LEU A 80 7.62 -10.87 -6.65
CA LEU A 80 7.46 -12.22 -6.12
C LEU A 80 7.92 -13.29 -7.13
N LEU A 81 7.58 -13.14 -8.41
CA LEU A 81 8.03 -14.02 -9.49
C LEU A 81 9.55 -13.94 -9.73
N LEU A 82 10.14 -12.75 -9.57
CA LEU A 82 11.60 -12.61 -9.62
C LEU A 82 12.25 -13.36 -8.45
N LEU A 83 11.72 -13.18 -7.23
CA LEU A 83 12.22 -13.86 -6.05
C LEU A 83 12.04 -15.38 -6.16
N GLN A 84 10.93 -15.84 -6.71
CA GLN A 84 10.68 -17.26 -7.02
C GLN A 84 11.82 -17.83 -7.87
N LYS A 85 12.21 -17.14 -8.95
CA LYS A 85 13.31 -17.57 -9.84
C LYS A 85 14.66 -17.56 -9.13
N LEU A 86 14.91 -16.55 -8.30
CA LEU A 86 16.18 -16.42 -7.55
C LEU A 86 16.32 -17.51 -6.49
N GLN A 87 15.23 -17.89 -5.82
CA GLN A 87 15.21 -18.90 -4.75
C GLN A 87 14.93 -20.31 -5.27
N GLY A 88 14.62 -20.48 -6.56
CA GLY A 88 14.28 -21.77 -7.15
C GLY A 88 13.00 -22.39 -6.59
N LEU A 89 12.03 -21.56 -6.19
CA LEU A 89 10.74 -21.98 -5.63
C LEU A 89 9.82 -22.54 -6.72
N GLU A 90 9.16 -23.65 -6.43
CA GLU A 90 8.03 -24.12 -7.24
C GLU A 90 6.83 -23.16 -7.08
N THR A 91 5.91 -23.15 -8.05
CA THR A 91 4.75 -22.26 -8.04
C THR A 91 3.84 -22.53 -6.84
N MET A 92 3.64 -23.80 -6.49
CA MET A 92 2.92 -24.20 -5.28
C MET A 92 3.58 -23.63 -4.01
N GLU A 93 4.91 -23.71 -3.89
CA GLU A 93 5.65 -23.16 -2.74
C GLU A 93 5.54 -21.65 -2.67
N LEU A 94 5.56 -20.96 -3.81
CA LEU A 94 5.33 -19.52 -3.89
C LEU A 94 3.95 -19.14 -3.34
N TYR A 95 2.89 -19.83 -3.79
CA TYR A 95 1.54 -19.59 -3.27
C TYR A 95 1.43 -19.88 -1.79
N LEU A 96 1.98 -21.00 -1.33
CA LEU A 96 1.97 -21.36 0.09
C LEU A 96 2.67 -20.31 0.94
N GLU A 97 3.85 -19.83 0.52
CA GLU A 97 4.59 -18.83 1.29
C GLU A 97 3.87 -17.48 1.32
N ILE A 98 3.25 -17.02 0.22
CA ILE A 98 2.43 -15.79 0.21
C ILE A 98 1.27 -15.90 1.21
N LEU A 99 0.54 -17.01 1.16
CA LEU A 99 -0.58 -17.28 2.06
C LEU A 99 -0.12 -17.35 3.52
N ARG A 100 0.95 -18.11 3.78
CA ARG A 100 1.54 -18.28 5.10
C ARG A 100 2.02 -16.94 5.68
N CYS A 101 2.70 -16.10 4.90
CA CYS A 101 3.10 -14.75 5.31
C CYS A 101 1.89 -13.91 5.74
N SER A 102 0.81 -13.99 4.97
CA SER A 102 -0.43 -13.24 5.23
C SER A 102 -1.03 -13.62 6.57
N PHE A 103 -1.14 -14.92 6.87
CA PHE A 103 -1.67 -15.39 8.15
C PHE A 103 -0.73 -15.17 9.34
N ILE A 104 0.59 -15.16 9.14
CA ILE A 104 1.54 -14.76 10.17
C ILE A 104 1.33 -13.29 10.52
N GLY A 105 1.19 -12.43 9.51
CA GLY A 105 0.88 -11.02 9.70
C GLY A 105 -0.42 -10.79 10.48
N LEU A 106 -1.50 -11.50 10.12
CA LEU A 106 -2.77 -11.47 10.87
C LEU A 106 -2.64 -11.98 12.32
N SER A 107 -1.66 -12.85 12.60
CA SER A 107 -1.44 -13.44 13.93
C SER A 107 -0.53 -12.60 14.83
N CYS A 108 0.09 -11.54 14.30
CA CYS A 108 1.00 -10.67 15.04
C CYS A 108 0.23 -9.51 15.66
N PRO A 109 0.31 -9.31 17.00
CA PRO A 109 -0.31 -8.16 17.62
C PRO A 109 0.42 -6.89 17.18
N GLU A 110 -0.31 -5.99 16.52
CA GLU A 110 0.22 -4.70 16.09
C GLU A 110 0.04 -3.64 17.19
N TYR A 111 0.94 -2.66 17.23
CA TYR A 111 0.90 -1.60 18.25
C TYR A 111 -0.24 -0.60 18.00
N GLN A 112 -0.65 -0.43 16.74
CA GLN A 112 -1.68 0.52 16.33
C GLN A 112 -2.74 -0.14 15.47
N SER A 113 -4.01 0.13 15.73
CA SER A 113 -5.14 -0.54 15.07
C SER A 113 -5.15 -0.38 13.55
N TYR A 114 -4.56 0.69 12.99
CA TYR A 114 -4.49 0.85 11.53
C TYR A 114 -3.47 -0.10 10.87
N GLN A 115 -2.45 -0.56 11.60
CA GLN A 115 -1.46 -1.51 11.09
C GLN A 115 -2.09 -2.89 10.88
N GLU A 116 -2.96 -3.30 11.81
CA GLU A 116 -3.78 -4.50 11.65
C GLU A 116 -4.63 -4.41 10.38
N LEU A 117 -5.26 -3.26 10.12
CA LEU A 117 -6.04 -3.04 8.89
C LEU A 117 -5.20 -3.14 7.61
N LYS A 118 -3.88 -2.85 7.65
CA LYS A 118 -2.99 -3.07 6.51
C LYS A 118 -2.85 -4.56 6.19
N TRP A 119 -2.67 -5.41 7.20
CA TRP A 119 -2.62 -6.87 7.04
C TRP A 119 -3.95 -7.46 6.60
N VAL A 120 -5.07 -6.99 7.16
CA VAL A 120 -6.41 -7.42 6.76
C VAL A 120 -6.67 -7.02 5.30
N GLY A 121 -6.41 -5.77 4.91
CA GLY A 121 -6.55 -5.33 3.52
C GLY A 121 -5.63 -6.09 2.57
N PHE A 122 -4.36 -6.28 2.94
CA PHE A 122 -3.43 -7.07 2.14
C PHE A 122 -3.95 -8.50 1.92
N THR A 123 -4.34 -9.19 3.00
CA THR A 123 -4.72 -10.61 2.95
C THR A 123 -6.03 -10.84 2.19
N PHE A 124 -7.07 -10.05 2.44
CA PHE A 124 -8.40 -10.33 1.91
C PHE A 124 -8.72 -9.60 0.61
N ILE A 125 -7.98 -8.53 0.27
CA ILE A 125 -8.21 -7.75 -0.96
C ILE A 125 -7.05 -7.92 -1.93
N LYS A 126 -5.82 -7.70 -1.48
CA LYS A 126 -4.66 -7.62 -2.38
C LYS A 126 -4.13 -9.00 -2.78
N VAL A 127 -4.06 -9.97 -1.85
CA VAL A 127 -3.56 -11.33 -2.11
C VAL A 127 -4.35 -12.06 -3.21
N PRO A 128 -5.70 -12.07 -3.24
CA PRO A 128 -6.44 -12.66 -4.35
C PRO A 128 -6.03 -12.10 -5.72
N VAL A 129 -5.83 -10.78 -5.82
CA VAL A 129 -5.39 -10.11 -7.05
C VAL A 129 -3.94 -10.46 -7.40
N ILE A 130 -3.05 -10.53 -6.40
CA ILE A 130 -1.65 -10.96 -6.57
C ILE A 130 -1.60 -12.39 -7.12
N LEU A 131 -2.34 -13.32 -6.53
CA LEU A 131 -2.37 -14.73 -6.94
C LEU A 131 -2.91 -14.87 -8.37
N GLN A 132 -3.99 -14.16 -8.71
CA GLN A 132 -4.51 -14.10 -10.07
C GLN A 132 -3.47 -13.57 -11.06
N THR A 133 -2.75 -12.51 -10.69
CA THR A 133 -1.72 -11.92 -11.56
C THR A 133 -0.54 -12.86 -11.76
N ILE A 134 -0.07 -13.52 -10.70
CA ILE A 134 0.98 -14.55 -10.77
C ILE A 134 0.54 -15.68 -11.69
N HIS A 135 -0.66 -16.22 -11.47
CA HIS A 135 -1.21 -17.31 -12.28
C HIS A 135 -1.28 -16.93 -13.76
N SER A 136 -1.86 -15.78 -14.09
CA SER A 136 -1.94 -15.27 -15.47
C SER A 136 -0.57 -15.07 -16.11
N THR A 137 0.42 -14.63 -15.33
CA THR A 137 1.79 -14.42 -15.83
C THR A 137 2.52 -15.74 -16.09
N VAL A 138 2.30 -16.76 -15.25
CA VAL A 138 2.97 -18.07 -15.37
C VAL A 138 2.31 -18.94 -16.45
N ALA A 139 0.98 -18.95 -16.52
CA ALA A 139 0.22 -19.79 -17.45
C ALA A 139 0.09 -19.20 -18.88
N GLY A 140 0.49 -17.94 -19.10
CA GLY A 140 0.50 -17.30 -20.41
C GLY A 140 -0.89 -17.06 -21.01
N GLU A 141 -1.00 -16.94 -22.34
CA GLU A 141 -2.26 -16.65 -23.07
C GLU A 141 -3.35 -17.73 -22.88
N SER A 142 -3.00 -18.89 -22.33
CA SER A 142 -3.90 -20.00 -21.98
C SER A 142 -4.35 -20.01 -20.51
N ALA A 143 -4.11 -18.94 -19.74
CA ALA A 143 -4.43 -18.83 -18.32
C ALA A 143 -5.94 -18.73 -18.03
N THR A 144 -6.69 -19.77 -18.36
CA THR A 144 -8.10 -19.89 -18.00
C THR A 144 -8.30 -21.11 -17.12
N GLY A 145 -8.82 -20.87 -15.91
CA GLY A 145 -9.33 -21.91 -15.04
C GLY A 145 -8.60 -22.03 -13.72
N GLU A 146 -8.83 -23.19 -13.11
CA GLU A 146 -8.40 -23.54 -11.77
C GLU A 146 -6.89 -23.75 -11.69
N SER A 147 -6.31 -23.51 -10.51
CA SER A 147 -4.90 -23.75 -10.26
C SER A 147 -4.70 -24.89 -9.26
N GLU A 148 -4.25 -26.04 -9.76
CA GLU A 148 -3.90 -27.21 -8.93
C GLU A 148 -2.80 -26.89 -7.92
N ASP A 149 -1.80 -26.09 -8.33
CA ASP A 149 -0.74 -25.61 -7.44
C ASP A 149 -1.30 -24.77 -6.28
N LEU A 150 -2.26 -23.89 -6.56
CA LEU A 150 -2.92 -23.08 -5.53
C LEU A 150 -3.78 -23.95 -4.61
N LEU A 151 -4.56 -24.88 -5.16
CA LEU A 151 -5.36 -25.81 -4.38
C LEU A 151 -4.49 -26.64 -3.44
N THR A 152 -3.34 -27.12 -3.93
CA THR A 152 -2.36 -27.86 -3.12
C THR A 152 -1.77 -26.99 -2.02
N ALA A 153 -1.39 -25.74 -2.35
CA ALA A 153 -0.90 -24.78 -1.36
C ALA A 153 -1.93 -24.48 -0.26
N ILE A 154 -3.20 -24.30 -0.63
CA ILE A 154 -4.29 -24.04 0.33
C ILE A 154 -4.52 -25.26 1.23
N LYS A 155 -4.49 -26.49 0.69
CA LYS A 155 -4.58 -27.72 1.48
C LYS A 155 -3.44 -27.82 2.50
N GLN A 156 -2.21 -27.47 2.10
CA GLN A 156 -1.06 -27.43 3.03
C GLN A 156 -1.20 -26.32 4.06
N LEU A 157 -1.71 -25.14 3.69
CA LEU A 157 -1.99 -24.05 4.62
C LEU A 157 -3.04 -24.48 5.66
N ALA A 158 -4.10 -25.18 5.25
CA ALA A 158 -5.17 -25.65 6.12
C ALA A 158 -4.66 -26.60 7.21
N GLN A 159 -3.59 -27.36 6.94
CA GLN A 159 -2.92 -28.22 7.91
C GLN A 159 -2.11 -27.45 8.97
N LEU A 160 -1.82 -26.16 8.77
CA LEU A 160 -1.12 -25.31 9.73
C LEU A 160 -2.10 -24.78 10.81
N THR A 161 -2.82 -25.69 11.47
CA THR A 161 -3.92 -25.39 12.39
C THR A 161 -3.55 -24.40 13.49
N ASN A 162 -2.35 -24.51 14.09
CA ASN A 162 -1.87 -23.59 15.12
C ASN A 162 -1.72 -22.14 14.62
N LEU A 163 -1.26 -21.97 13.38
CA LEU A 163 -1.14 -20.65 12.76
C LEU A 163 -2.52 -20.05 12.52
N LEU A 164 -3.42 -20.86 11.94
CA LEU A 164 -4.79 -20.43 11.63
C LEU A 164 -5.58 -20.13 12.91
N ASP A 165 -5.49 -20.98 13.94
CA ASP A 165 -6.12 -20.75 15.24
C ASP A 165 -5.63 -19.45 15.89
N LYS A 166 -4.33 -19.11 15.74
CA LYS A 166 -3.78 -17.85 16.25
C LYS A 166 -4.33 -16.62 15.51
N ALA A 167 -4.40 -16.68 14.17
CA ALA A 167 -5.00 -15.61 13.38
C ALA A 167 -6.50 -15.45 13.70
N ASP A 168 -7.22 -16.56 13.83
CA ASP A 168 -8.65 -16.57 14.11
C ASP A 168 -8.97 -16.00 15.48
N MET A 169 -8.16 -16.29 16.51
CA MET A 169 -8.29 -15.66 17.83
C MET A 169 -8.00 -14.17 17.79
N GLN A 170 -6.96 -13.76 17.05
CA GLN A 170 -6.57 -12.35 16.95
C GLN A 170 -7.66 -11.50 16.29
N ILE A 171 -8.25 -12.00 15.20
CA ILE A 171 -9.25 -11.27 14.41
C ILE A 171 -10.70 -11.59 14.85
N ASN A 172 -10.86 -12.60 15.70
CA ASN A 172 -12.13 -13.14 16.19
C ASN A 172 -13.08 -13.61 15.05
N CYS A 173 -12.54 -14.36 14.08
CA CYS A 173 -13.33 -14.94 13.00
C CYS A 173 -12.61 -16.10 12.31
N ASN A 174 -13.30 -16.86 11.44
CA ASN A 174 -12.68 -17.85 10.56
C ASN A 174 -11.99 -17.15 9.37
N CYS A 175 -10.72 -16.79 9.55
CA CYS A 175 -9.96 -16.04 8.55
C CYS A 175 -9.78 -16.83 7.25
N LEU A 176 -9.60 -18.16 7.34
CA LEU A 176 -9.46 -18.99 6.14
C LEU A 176 -10.71 -18.96 5.27
N GLU A 177 -11.89 -19.06 5.88
CA GLU A 177 -13.17 -18.96 5.16
C GLU A 177 -13.33 -17.65 4.39
N TYR A 178 -13.01 -16.50 5.01
CA TYR A 178 -13.06 -15.20 4.32
C TYR A 178 -12.12 -15.15 3.12
N LEU A 179 -10.90 -15.66 3.25
CA LEU A 179 -9.95 -15.68 2.14
C LEU A 179 -10.44 -16.58 1.00
N LEU A 180 -10.94 -17.78 1.31
CA LEU A 180 -11.43 -18.71 0.29
C LEU A 180 -12.65 -18.16 -0.44
N ASN A 181 -13.57 -17.50 0.26
CA ASN A 181 -14.72 -16.84 -0.36
C ASN A 181 -14.30 -15.72 -1.31
N GLU A 182 -13.29 -14.91 -0.95
CA GLU A 182 -12.75 -13.89 -1.85
C GLU A 182 -12.01 -14.52 -3.04
N LEU A 183 -11.25 -15.60 -2.84
CA LEU A 183 -10.63 -16.33 -3.95
C LEU A 183 -11.69 -16.88 -4.91
N CYS A 184 -12.74 -17.54 -4.44
CA CYS A 184 -13.80 -18.07 -5.30
C CYS A 184 -14.60 -16.97 -6.02
N SER A 185 -14.87 -15.85 -5.34
CA SER A 185 -15.73 -14.80 -5.89
C SER A 185 -15.00 -13.80 -6.80
N LYS A 186 -13.70 -13.58 -6.59
CA LYS A 186 -12.88 -12.61 -7.33
C LYS A 186 -11.94 -13.26 -8.33
N THR A 187 -11.62 -14.54 -8.14
CA THR A 187 -10.67 -15.28 -8.98
C THR A 187 -11.35 -16.54 -9.50
N ASN A 188 -10.97 -17.00 -10.69
CA ASN A 188 -11.43 -18.29 -11.20
C ASN A 188 -10.43 -19.41 -10.87
N LEU A 189 -9.56 -19.19 -9.88
CA LEU A 189 -8.45 -20.09 -9.56
C LEU A 189 -8.84 -21.26 -8.64
N LEU A 190 -9.96 -21.14 -7.95
CA LEU A 190 -10.41 -22.12 -6.95
C LEU A 190 -11.91 -22.39 -7.12
N LEU A 191 -12.28 -23.66 -7.11
CA LEU A 191 -13.68 -24.08 -7.11
C LEU A 191 -14.31 -23.90 -5.72
N GLU A 192 -15.57 -23.44 -5.73
CA GLU A 192 -16.37 -23.31 -4.52
C GLU A 192 -16.50 -24.66 -3.77
N ARG A 193 -16.66 -25.78 -4.51
CA ARG A 193 -16.71 -27.12 -3.91
C ARG A 193 -15.47 -27.42 -3.08
N ASP A 194 -14.29 -27.12 -3.61
CA ASP A 194 -13.02 -27.44 -2.94
C ASP A 194 -12.77 -26.51 -1.76
N ALA A 195 -13.14 -25.23 -1.89
CA ALA A 195 -13.16 -24.29 -0.77
C ALA A 195 -14.05 -24.79 0.38
N GLN A 196 -15.27 -25.22 0.09
CA GLN A 196 -16.21 -25.73 1.10
C GLN A 196 -15.69 -27.00 1.78
N ALA A 197 -15.05 -27.90 1.03
CA ALA A 197 -14.42 -29.09 1.62
C ALA A 197 -13.31 -28.72 2.60
N ILE A 198 -12.46 -27.75 2.26
CA ILE A 198 -11.38 -27.26 3.14
C ILE A 198 -11.96 -26.57 4.39
N ILE A 199 -13.00 -25.74 4.24
CA ILE A 199 -13.67 -25.08 5.37
C ILE A 199 -14.29 -26.11 6.31
N ALA A 200 -14.93 -27.16 5.77
CA ALA A 200 -15.51 -28.22 6.57
C ALA A 200 -14.45 -28.97 7.40
N THR A 201 -13.30 -29.30 6.80
CA THR A 201 -12.16 -29.88 7.53
C THR A 201 -11.64 -28.92 8.60
N ARG A 202 -11.48 -27.63 8.25
CA ARG A 202 -11.02 -26.59 9.18
C ARG A 202 -11.90 -26.46 10.42
N LEU A 203 -13.22 -26.54 10.27
CA LEU A 203 -14.18 -26.48 11.38
C LEU A 203 -14.06 -27.68 12.33
N GLN A 204 -13.64 -28.85 11.83
CA GLN A 204 -13.43 -30.04 12.65
C GLN A 204 -12.09 -30.02 13.39
N GLU A 205 -11.04 -29.47 12.78
CA GLU A 205 -9.68 -29.48 13.31
C GLU A 205 -9.35 -28.27 14.20
N SER A 206 -10.12 -27.18 14.14
CA SER A 206 -9.88 -25.99 14.95
C SER A 206 -10.18 -26.21 16.43
N ASN A 207 -9.28 -25.72 17.29
CA ASN A 207 -9.51 -25.70 18.74
C ASN A 207 -10.21 -24.42 19.22
N VAL A 208 -10.35 -23.39 18.36
CA VAL A 208 -10.77 -22.04 18.77
C VAL A 208 -12.09 -21.60 18.14
N LEU A 209 -12.42 -22.07 16.92
CA LEU A 209 -13.58 -21.60 16.17
C LEU A 209 -14.91 -21.85 16.90
N ALA A 210 -15.05 -22.99 17.60
CA ALA A 210 -16.25 -23.29 18.38
C ALA A 210 -16.47 -22.31 19.54
N ASN A 211 -15.41 -21.70 20.07
CA ASN A 211 -15.49 -20.68 21.12
C ASN A 211 -15.78 -19.29 20.54
N ILE A 212 -15.17 -18.97 19.39
CA ILE A 212 -15.42 -17.72 18.65
C ILE A 212 -16.89 -17.61 18.27
N GLN A 213 -17.50 -18.66 17.70
CA GLN A 213 -18.92 -18.69 17.33
C GLN A 213 -19.88 -18.45 18.51
N LYS A 214 -19.47 -18.80 19.74
CA LYS A 214 -20.27 -18.56 20.95
C LYS A 214 -20.07 -17.15 21.53
N SER A 215 -18.98 -16.48 21.15
CA SER A 215 -18.58 -15.16 21.66
C SER A 215 -19.18 -13.97 20.90
N ASP A 216 -20.05 -14.21 19.91
CA ASP A 216 -20.70 -13.22 19.02
C ASP A 216 -21.50 -12.11 19.75
N THR A 217 -21.56 -12.15 21.08
CA THR A 217 -22.17 -11.15 21.96
C THR A 217 -21.29 -9.93 22.25
N GLN A 218 -19.99 -9.94 21.91
CA GLN A 218 -19.04 -8.85 22.22
C GLN A 218 -18.85 -7.81 21.10
N GLY A 219 -19.61 -7.91 20.00
CA GLY A 219 -19.48 -7.00 18.85
C GLY A 219 -18.28 -7.35 17.96
N ALA A 220 -18.33 -6.91 16.69
CA ALA A 220 -17.32 -7.27 15.70
C ALA A 220 -15.96 -6.62 16.00
N HIS A 221 -14.88 -7.42 15.89
CA HIS A 221 -13.50 -6.93 15.96
C HIS A 221 -13.27 -5.82 14.92
N PRO A 222 -12.57 -4.71 15.24
CA PRO A 222 -12.30 -3.64 14.28
C PRO A 222 -11.58 -4.10 13.00
N GLY A 223 -10.70 -5.10 13.11
CA GLY A 223 -10.04 -5.76 11.98
C GLY A 223 -10.82 -6.92 11.34
N ASN A 224 -12.11 -7.09 11.64
CA ASN A 224 -12.89 -8.18 11.05
C ASN A 224 -12.91 -8.05 9.51
N PRO A 225 -12.57 -9.12 8.75
CA PRO A 225 -12.47 -9.06 7.29
C PRO A 225 -13.76 -8.63 6.62
N ASN A 226 -14.92 -9.00 7.17
CA ASN A 226 -16.22 -8.60 6.65
C ASN A 226 -16.38 -7.08 6.61
N LEU A 227 -15.81 -6.35 7.57
CA LEU A 227 -15.91 -4.88 7.61
C LEU A 227 -15.15 -4.27 6.44
N ILE A 228 -13.91 -4.72 6.17
CA ILE A 228 -13.09 -4.14 5.09
C ILE A 228 -13.62 -4.54 3.71
N LEU A 229 -14.13 -5.76 3.57
CA LEU A 229 -14.73 -6.24 2.32
C LEU A 229 -16.03 -5.48 2.02
N ARG A 230 -16.88 -5.26 3.04
CA ARG A 230 -18.08 -4.40 2.92
C ARG A 230 -17.76 -2.93 2.69
N ALA A 231 -16.55 -2.48 3.00
CA ALA A 231 -16.12 -1.12 2.73
C ALA A 231 -15.75 -0.89 1.24
N GLN A 232 -15.47 -1.94 0.45
CA GLN A 232 -15.08 -1.78 -0.96
C GLN A 232 -16.18 -1.13 -1.84
N PRO A 233 -17.47 -1.53 -1.78
CA PRO A 233 -18.51 -0.86 -2.57
C PRO A 233 -18.72 0.62 -2.16
N PRO A 234 -18.80 0.97 -0.86
CA PRO A 234 -18.80 2.35 -0.40
C PRO A 234 -17.59 3.17 -0.89
N VAL A 235 -16.37 2.63 -0.90
CA VAL A 235 -15.19 3.31 -1.47
C VAL A 235 -15.46 3.74 -2.92
N THR A 236 -15.99 2.85 -3.74
CA THR A 236 -16.31 3.16 -5.15
C THR A 236 -17.43 4.20 -5.26
N SER A 237 -18.46 4.11 -4.42
CA SER A 237 -19.58 5.06 -4.39
C SER A 237 -19.15 6.47 -3.94
N ILE A 238 -18.35 6.54 -2.87
CA ILE A 238 -17.76 7.79 -2.37
C ILE A 238 -16.89 8.42 -3.44
N LEU A 239 -16.07 7.64 -4.15
CA LEU A 239 -15.21 8.16 -5.22
C LEU A 239 -16.02 8.76 -6.38
N LYS A 240 -17.18 8.17 -6.71
CA LYS A 240 -18.13 8.74 -7.68
C LYS A 240 -18.69 10.07 -7.17
N THR A 241 -19.09 10.14 -5.90
CA THR A 241 -19.57 11.39 -5.28
C THR A 241 -18.49 12.47 -5.24
N LEU A 242 -17.25 12.14 -4.90
CA LEU A 242 -16.09 13.04 -4.93
C LEU A 242 -15.71 13.50 -6.34
N SER A 243 -16.24 12.84 -7.38
CA SER A 243 -16.07 13.29 -8.77
C SER A 243 -17.12 14.33 -9.18
N ASN A 244 -18.09 14.63 -8.31
CA ASN A 244 -19.04 15.73 -8.50
C ASN A 244 -18.33 17.08 -8.35
N LYS A 245 -18.67 18.04 -9.22
CA LYS A 245 -18.11 19.40 -9.20
C LYS A 245 -18.75 20.28 -8.12
N ASN A 246 -19.92 19.91 -7.60
CA ASN A 246 -20.61 20.68 -6.58
C ASN A 246 -20.02 20.38 -5.19
N GLN A 247 -19.28 21.32 -4.61
CA GLN A 247 -18.67 21.16 -3.28
C GLN A 247 -19.72 21.00 -2.17
N GLU A 248 -20.90 21.62 -2.29
CA GLU A 248 -21.95 21.53 -1.25
C GLU A 248 -22.54 20.12 -1.14
N SER A 249 -22.64 19.39 -2.26
CA SER A 249 -23.14 18.00 -2.24
C SER A 249 -22.09 17.00 -1.75
N VAL A 250 -20.80 17.39 -1.80
CA VAL A 250 -19.67 16.56 -1.39
C VAL A 250 -19.34 16.72 0.09
N LEU A 251 -19.53 17.92 0.64
CA LEU A 251 -19.17 18.26 2.03
C LEU A 251 -19.72 17.27 3.08
N PRO A 252 -20.98 16.77 3.01
CA PRO A 252 -21.47 15.79 3.98
C PRO A 252 -20.65 14.47 3.99
N VAL A 253 -20.19 14.02 2.82
CA VAL A 253 -19.36 12.82 2.70
C VAL A 253 -17.97 13.07 3.27
N MET A 254 -17.40 14.25 3.02
CA MET A 254 -16.11 14.66 3.59
C MET A 254 -16.17 14.72 5.13
N SER A 255 -17.25 15.27 5.69
CA SER A 255 -17.48 15.32 7.14
C SER A 255 -17.63 13.93 7.77
N LEU A 256 -18.19 12.97 7.05
CA LEU A 256 -18.23 11.57 7.50
C LEU A 256 -16.83 10.94 7.46
N LEU A 257 -16.03 11.23 6.44
CA LEU A 257 -14.68 10.67 6.29
C LEU A 257 -13.71 11.17 7.35
N ILE A 258 -13.90 12.37 7.90
CA ILE A 258 -13.04 12.87 8.98
C ILE A 258 -13.46 12.35 10.36
N SER A 259 -14.73 11.97 10.54
CA SER A 259 -15.28 11.53 11.82
C SER A 259 -15.46 10.01 11.89
N GLY A 260 -14.49 9.33 12.53
CA GLY A 260 -14.73 8.02 13.15
C GLY A 260 -13.93 6.84 12.61
N LYS A 261 -14.23 5.66 13.18
CA LYS A 261 -13.55 4.37 12.92
C LYS A 261 -13.69 3.88 11.46
N SER A 262 -14.72 4.35 10.75
CA SER A 262 -14.95 4.03 9.33
C SER A 262 -13.89 4.65 8.41
N ARG A 263 -13.25 5.76 8.80
CA ARG A 263 -12.20 6.40 8.00
C ARG A 263 -11.05 5.45 7.71
N ASP A 264 -10.46 4.88 8.76
CA ASP A 264 -9.25 4.07 8.62
C ASP A 264 -9.57 2.78 7.86
N LEU A 265 -10.77 2.22 8.06
CA LEU A 265 -11.29 1.08 7.30
C LEU A 265 -11.45 1.41 5.80
N LEU A 266 -12.06 2.54 5.46
CA LEU A 266 -12.25 2.99 4.08
C LEU A 266 -10.91 3.26 3.39
N LEU A 267 -9.98 3.93 4.08
CA LEU A 267 -8.65 4.21 3.54
C LEU A 267 -7.84 2.92 3.38
N ALA A 268 -7.93 1.97 4.30
CA ALA A 268 -7.28 0.67 4.18
C ALA A 268 -7.85 -0.14 3.00
N ALA A 269 -9.17 -0.16 2.83
CA ALA A 269 -9.82 -0.77 1.67
C ALA A 269 -9.41 -0.10 0.35
N ALA A 270 -9.34 1.24 0.33
CA ALA A 270 -8.89 2.01 -0.84
C ALA A 270 -7.41 1.74 -1.15
N ALA A 271 -6.55 1.63 -0.13
CA ALA A 271 -5.14 1.32 -0.29
C ALA A 271 -4.94 -0.09 -0.87
N ALA A 272 -5.58 -1.09 -0.27
CA ALA A 272 -5.46 -2.48 -0.69
C ALA A 272 -6.05 -2.74 -2.09
N SER A 273 -7.03 -1.94 -2.51
CA SER A 273 -7.62 -1.99 -3.86
C SER A 273 -6.87 -1.14 -4.90
N GLY A 274 -5.81 -0.42 -4.52
CA GLY A 274 -5.04 0.44 -5.42
C GLY A 274 -5.74 1.75 -5.80
N SER A 275 -6.82 2.13 -5.12
CA SER A 275 -7.61 3.34 -5.41
C SER A 275 -7.29 4.54 -4.52
N LEU A 276 -6.48 4.37 -3.47
CA LEU A 276 -6.18 5.43 -2.49
C LEU A 276 -5.54 6.68 -3.13
N HIS A 277 -4.64 6.52 -4.10
CA HIS A 277 -4.06 7.69 -4.79
C HIS A 277 -5.14 8.53 -5.48
N ILE A 278 -6.16 7.90 -6.07
CA ILE A 278 -7.27 8.61 -6.71
C ILE A 278 -8.04 9.43 -5.66
N PHE A 279 -8.28 8.86 -4.48
CA PHE A 279 -8.87 9.59 -3.35
C PHE A 279 -8.04 10.80 -2.94
N ALA A 280 -6.73 10.61 -2.73
CA ALA A 280 -5.83 11.68 -2.38
C ALA A 280 -5.87 12.81 -3.42
N GLN A 281 -5.81 12.50 -4.71
CA GLN A 281 -5.90 13.51 -5.78
C GLN A 281 -7.23 14.26 -5.80
N LYS A 282 -8.35 13.60 -5.46
CA LYS A 282 -9.64 14.31 -5.29
C LYS A 282 -9.60 15.28 -4.11
N PHE A 283 -9.03 14.86 -2.99
CA PHE A 283 -8.90 15.74 -1.81
C PHE A 283 -7.95 16.91 -2.07
N VAL A 284 -6.82 16.68 -2.75
CA VAL A 284 -5.91 17.76 -3.19
C VAL A 284 -6.67 18.79 -4.02
N LYS A 285 -7.46 18.32 -4.99
CA LYS A 285 -8.26 19.21 -5.82
C LYS A 285 -9.31 20.01 -5.02
N PHE A 286 -10.00 19.38 -4.07
CA PHE A 286 -10.95 20.10 -3.22
C PHE A 286 -10.26 21.11 -2.31
N ASN A 287 -9.09 20.76 -1.76
CA ASN A 287 -8.31 21.67 -0.93
C ASN A 287 -7.88 22.92 -1.72
N GLU A 288 -7.35 22.71 -2.92
CA GLU A 288 -6.91 23.79 -3.81
C GLU A 288 -8.08 24.71 -4.20
N LEU A 289 -9.22 24.13 -4.60
CA LEU A 289 -10.42 24.91 -4.94
C LEU A 289 -11.00 25.70 -3.75
N SER A 290 -10.61 25.36 -2.52
CA SER A 290 -11.08 26.05 -1.32
C SER A 290 -10.19 27.22 -0.89
N MET A 291 -9.00 27.38 -1.48
CA MET A 291 -8.07 28.47 -1.19
C MET A 291 -8.66 29.84 -1.54
N ASP A 292 -9.24 29.96 -2.73
CA ASP A 292 -9.67 31.25 -3.26
C ASP A 292 -11.18 31.50 -3.07
N PRO A 293 -11.58 32.71 -2.62
CA PRO A 293 -12.97 33.16 -2.63
C PRO A 293 -13.58 33.09 -4.02
N GLN A 294 -14.83 32.62 -4.10
CA GLN A 294 -15.54 32.55 -5.37
C GLN A 294 -16.30 33.87 -5.64
N PRO A 295 -16.33 34.37 -6.89
CA PRO A 295 -17.11 35.56 -7.23
C PRO A 295 -18.59 35.40 -6.86
N GLY A 296 -19.12 36.33 -6.07
CA GLY A 296 -20.51 36.29 -5.62
C GLY A 296 -20.78 35.29 -4.48
N GLU A 297 -19.76 34.83 -3.76
CA GLU A 297 -19.95 33.93 -2.62
C GLU A 297 -20.77 34.58 -1.50
N THR A 298 -21.71 33.82 -0.94
CA THR A 298 -22.44 34.20 0.28
C THR A 298 -21.65 33.82 1.52
N ASN A 299 -21.98 34.37 2.69
CA ASN A 299 -21.35 33.98 3.97
C ASN A 299 -21.44 32.46 4.23
N LYS A 300 -22.53 31.81 3.83
CA LYS A 300 -22.69 30.35 3.96
C LYS A 300 -21.72 29.60 3.03
N MET A 301 -21.55 30.07 1.80
CA MET A 301 -20.61 29.48 0.84
C MET A 301 -19.15 29.65 1.30
N ALA A 302 -18.80 30.83 1.83
CA ALA A 302 -17.49 31.07 2.42
C ALA A 302 -17.20 30.13 3.59
N HIS A 303 -18.18 29.90 4.47
CA HIS A 303 -18.06 28.94 5.58
C HIS A 303 -17.88 27.51 5.09
N ASN A 304 -18.71 27.05 4.14
CA ASN A 304 -18.59 25.72 3.55
C ASN A 304 -17.22 25.52 2.87
N ARG A 305 -16.70 26.57 2.21
CA ARG A 305 -15.39 26.57 1.57
C ARG A 305 -14.26 26.40 2.59
N ALA A 306 -14.28 27.16 3.68
CA ALA A 306 -13.31 27.02 4.78
C ALA A 306 -13.36 25.61 5.40
N GLN A 307 -14.57 25.08 5.66
CA GLN A 307 -14.72 23.72 6.16
C GLN A 307 -14.18 22.66 5.19
N MET A 308 -14.44 22.82 3.89
CA MET A 308 -13.91 21.91 2.87
C MET A 308 -12.38 21.93 2.85
N PHE A 309 -11.76 23.11 2.98
CA PHE A 309 -10.32 23.25 3.11
C PHE A 309 -9.81 22.46 4.32
N ASP A 310 -10.34 22.72 5.52
CA ASP A 310 -9.89 22.09 6.76
C ASP A 310 -10.02 20.56 6.70
N ILE A 311 -11.18 20.06 6.25
CA ILE A 311 -11.45 18.62 6.19
C ILE A 311 -10.53 17.95 5.17
N SER A 312 -10.42 18.49 3.96
CA SER A 312 -9.55 17.92 2.92
C SER A 312 -8.09 17.94 3.35
N PHE A 313 -7.62 19.03 3.96
CA PHE A 313 -6.26 19.15 4.48
C PHE A 313 -5.96 18.10 5.55
N LEU A 314 -6.84 17.95 6.55
CA LEU A 314 -6.67 16.98 7.63
C LEU A 314 -6.72 15.53 7.12
N LEU A 315 -7.60 15.22 6.16
CA LEU A 315 -7.65 13.91 5.52
C LEU A 315 -6.36 13.59 4.76
N LEU A 316 -5.83 14.57 4.02
CA LEU A 316 -4.56 14.42 3.31
C LEU A 316 -3.39 14.19 4.28
N CYS A 317 -3.30 14.99 5.35
CA CYS A 317 -2.29 14.80 6.40
C CYS A 317 -2.36 13.38 6.99
N HIS A 318 -3.56 12.89 7.29
CA HIS A 318 -3.76 11.54 7.79
C HIS A 318 -3.32 10.46 6.79
N ILE A 319 -3.64 10.62 5.50
CA ILE A 319 -3.18 9.72 4.44
C ILE A 319 -1.64 9.72 4.37
N ALA A 320 -1.01 10.89 4.40
CA ALA A 320 0.44 11.01 4.35
C ALA A 320 1.13 10.37 5.57
N GLN A 321 0.55 10.48 6.77
CA GLN A 321 1.09 9.85 7.99
C GLN A 321 1.08 8.33 7.92
N ILE A 322 0.00 7.74 7.38
CA ILE A 322 -0.19 6.28 7.42
C ILE A 322 0.41 5.59 6.19
N TYR A 323 0.27 6.20 5.01
CA TYR A 323 0.59 5.58 3.71
C TYR A 323 1.75 6.25 2.99
N GLY A 324 2.30 7.32 3.55
CA GLY A 324 3.42 8.06 2.98
C GLY A 324 2.99 9.24 2.11
N ILE A 325 3.85 10.25 2.04
CA ILE A 325 3.62 11.49 1.30
C ILE A 325 3.47 11.26 -0.21
N ASP A 326 4.13 10.24 -0.75
CA ASP A 326 4.16 9.91 -2.18
C ASP A 326 2.76 9.51 -2.73
N VAL A 327 1.81 9.19 -1.83
CA VAL A 327 0.41 8.94 -2.21
C VAL A 327 -0.31 10.25 -2.58
N VAL A 328 0.09 11.35 -1.95
CA VAL A 328 -0.53 12.67 -2.10
C VAL A 328 0.26 13.52 -3.11
N VAL A 329 1.58 13.59 -2.94
CA VAL A 329 2.45 14.51 -3.68
C VAL A 329 2.77 13.94 -5.05
N SER A 330 2.34 14.66 -6.09
CA SER A 330 2.74 14.39 -7.46
C SER A 330 4.18 14.85 -7.73
N GLU A 331 4.75 14.35 -8.84
CA GLU A 331 6.10 14.76 -9.29
C GLU A 331 6.19 16.27 -9.55
N LYS A 332 5.10 16.88 -10.03
CA LYS A 332 5.07 18.31 -10.36
C LYS A 332 4.93 19.20 -9.12
N CYS A 333 4.26 18.71 -8.07
CA CYS A 333 4.09 19.41 -6.79
C CYS A 333 3.56 20.84 -6.97
N GLU A 334 2.42 20.98 -7.65
CA GLU A 334 1.90 22.29 -8.11
C GLU A 334 0.89 22.92 -7.16
N THR A 335 0.32 22.16 -6.22
CA THR A 335 -0.73 22.64 -5.32
C THR A 335 -0.20 23.07 -3.96
N PHE A 336 -0.97 23.92 -3.26
CA PHE A 336 -0.61 24.41 -1.93
C PHE A 336 -0.29 23.25 -0.98
N VAL A 337 -1.17 22.25 -0.90
CA VAL A 337 -1.03 21.15 0.05
C VAL A 337 0.16 20.26 -0.28
N GLU A 338 0.47 20.04 -1.56
CA GLU A 338 1.63 19.24 -1.95
C GLU A 338 2.94 19.93 -1.53
N GLN A 339 3.04 21.24 -1.77
CA GLN A 339 4.18 22.03 -1.34
C GLN A 339 4.29 22.08 0.18
N TRP A 340 3.19 22.39 0.87
CA TRP A 340 3.15 22.42 2.32
C TRP A 340 3.59 21.08 2.91
N MET A 341 3.10 19.97 2.36
CA MET A 341 3.48 18.64 2.84
C MET A 341 4.96 18.37 2.61
N ARG A 342 5.50 18.68 1.43
CA ARG A 342 6.91 18.47 1.12
C ARG A 342 7.82 19.22 2.09
N GLU A 343 7.44 20.42 2.48
CA GLU A 343 8.23 21.28 3.37
C GLU A 343 8.01 20.96 4.86
N ASN A 344 6.78 20.63 5.27
CA ASN A 344 6.39 20.63 6.68
C ASN A 344 5.95 19.26 7.23
N MET A 345 5.52 18.32 6.37
CA MET A 345 4.97 17.05 6.84
C MET A 345 6.05 16.16 7.46
N PRO A 346 5.89 15.68 8.71
CA PRO A 346 6.81 14.69 9.26
C PRO A 346 6.75 13.39 8.45
N GLU A 347 7.91 12.91 8.01
CA GLU A 347 8.03 11.66 7.25
C GLU A 347 8.77 10.61 8.08
N LEU A 348 8.23 9.41 8.17
CA LEU A 348 8.85 8.32 8.92
C LEU A 348 10.21 7.98 8.29
N GLY A 349 11.29 8.17 9.06
CA GLY A 349 12.66 7.90 8.60
C GLY A 349 13.28 8.97 7.69
N ARG A 350 12.59 10.09 7.42
CA ARG A 350 13.14 11.23 6.67
C ARG A 350 13.12 12.48 7.55
N VAL A 351 14.30 12.94 7.94
CA VAL A 351 14.45 14.23 8.63
C VAL A 351 14.43 15.32 7.57
N LYS A 352 13.39 16.14 7.57
CA LYS A 352 13.40 17.37 6.79
C LYS A 352 14.40 18.31 7.42
N ALA A 353 15.30 18.85 6.60
CA ALA A 353 16.14 19.94 7.07
C ALA A 353 15.21 21.01 7.64
N PRO A 354 15.48 21.55 8.85
CA PRO A 354 14.79 22.75 9.29
C PRO A 354 14.89 23.75 8.14
N LEU A 355 13.78 24.36 7.74
CA LEU A 355 13.82 25.50 6.83
C LEU A 355 14.77 26.52 7.48
N ILE A 356 16.04 26.52 7.07
CA ILE A 356 16.99 27.60 7.35
C ILE A 356 16.45 28.90 6.71
N SER A 357 15.47 28.78 5.82
CA SER A 357 14.54 29.81 5.39
C SER A 357 13.34 30.00 6.33
N THR A 358 13.53 29.94 7.65
CA THR A 358 12.90 30.98 8.47
C THR A 358 13.54 32.27 7.99
N ILE A 359 12.95 32.81 6.91
CA ILE A 359 13.06 34.20 6.51
C ILE A 359 12.51 34.93 7.72
N THR A 360 13.40 35.14 8.69
CA THR A 360 13.18 36.15 9.71
C THR A 360 13.25 37.39 8.86
N ASP A 361 12.09 37.98 8.57
CA ASP A 361 11.99 39.20 7.78
C ASP A 361 13.07 40.15 8.32
N PRO A 362 14.04 40.58 7.49
CA PRO A 362 15.15 41.39 7.96
C PRO A 362 14.66 42.61 8.74
N ASN A 363 13.49 43.15 8.35
CA ASN A 363 12.87 44.27 9.06
C ASN A 363 12.36 43.87 10.44
N SER A 364 11.77 42.68 10.59
CA SER A 364 11.34 42.14 11.88
C SER A 364 12.53 41.86 12.82
N VAL A 365 13.67 41.41 12.29
CA VAL A 365 14.93 41.26 13.05
C VAL A 365 15.48 42.60 13.48
N GLU A 366 15.52 43.56 12.55
CA GLU A 366 16.05 44.90 12.79
C GLU A 366 15.16 45.68 13.78
N GLU A 367 13.84 45.52 13.71
CA GLU A 367 12.87 46.06 14.67
C GLU A 367 13.07 45.45 16.06
N PHE A 368 13.30 44.14 16.16
CA PHE A 368 13.61 43.47 17.43
C PHE A 368 14.93 43.94 18.02
N ILE A 369 16.00 44.00 17.22
CA ILE A 369 17.31 44.52 17.65
C ILE A 369 17.19 45.98 18.11
N ARG A 370 16.41 46.80 17.40
CA ARG A 370 16.14 48.19 17.78
C ARG A 370 15.38 48.28 19.10
N GLN A 371 14.40 47.41 19.34
CA GLN A 371 13.66 47.37 20.60
C GLN A 371 14.54 46.94 21.76
N VAL A 372 15.35 45.89 21.59
CA VAL A 372 16.24 45.38 22.65
C VAL A 372 17.37 46.35 22.98
N ASN A 373 17.92 47.05 21.97
CA ASN A 373 18.97 48.04 22.16
C ASN A 373 18.44 49.45 22.46
N ASN A 374 17.13 49.60 22.68
CA ASN A 374 16.56 50.88 23.08
C ASN A 374 16.90 51.12 24.57
N PRO A 375 17.73 52.12 24.91
CA PRO A 375 18.12 52.41 26.29
C PRO A 375 16.93 52.81 27.19
N ASP A 376 15.77 53.12 26.61
CA ASP A 376 14.56 53.47 27.37
C ASP A 376 13.86 52.27 28.05
N ILE A 377 14.26 51.02 27.77
CA ILE A 377 13.68 49.85 28.48
C ILE A 377 14.08 49.84 29.97
N GLU A 378 15.24 50.39 30.33
CA GLU A 378 15.64 50.55 31.74
C GLU A 378 14.79 51.58 32.50
N ASN A 379 14.13 52.51 31.80
CA ASN A 379 13.32 53.56 32.42
C ASN A 379 11.83 53.19 32.57
N LYS A 380 11.37 52.08 31.96
CA LYS A 380 9.96 51.65 32.04
C LYS A 380 9.69 50.65 33.18
N TYR A 381 10.74 50.11 33.81
CA TYR A 381 10.68 49.14 34.91
C TYR A 381 11.52 49.55 36.13
N LYS A 382 11.74 50.85 36.34
CA LYS A 382 12.18 51.41 37.62
C LYS A 382 11.03 52.15 38.31
#